data_AF-A0AB37MVE4-F1
#
_entry.id   AF-A0AB37MVE4-F1
#
_cell.length_a   1.000
_cell.length_b   1.000
_cell.length_c   1.000
_cell.angle_alpha   90.00
_cell.angle_beta   90.00
_cell.angle_gamma   90.00
#
_symmetry.space_group_name_H-M   'P 1'
#
loop_
_entity.id
_entity.type
_entity.pdbx_description
1 polymer ?
#
loop_
_entity_poly.entity_id
_entity_poly.type
_entity_poly.pdbx_seq_one_letter_code
_entity_poly.pdbx_strand_id
1 'polypeptide(L)'
;MENSLPKYITLTEDNIDKEHICCAFSDKKCLEGYESKKEWLKKEFANGYVFRRLDARAKVFIEYVPAEYAWLPVTAPNYLMINCFWVSGQYKGQGHGYNLLQFVIEDAKKQQKNGLVTVVGTKKNHFMSDTKWLLQHGFKEIEKLPNGFSLLVMSFHENSAVPYFNDCVKSGECPDKLGIVAYYSNRCPYTDYYVNGVLRVLAQEINIPLKVIKLETREQAQNSPTPATIFSLFYNGKFVTTDLSICTESKFTKLLK
;
A
#
# COMPACT_ATOMS: atom_id res chain seq x y z
N MET A 1 -37.23 5.24 7.76
CA MET A 1 -36.14 4.84 6.86
C MET A 1 -35.33 3.79 7.62
N GLU A 2 -35.51 2.52 7.28
CA GLU A 2 -34.68 1.44 7.84
C GLU A 2 -33.23 1.73 7.47
N ASN A 3 -32.42 2.00 8.49
CA ASN A 3 -31.00 2.24 8.34
C ASN A 3 -30.34 0.89 8.10
N SER A 4 -30.42 0.37 6.86
CA SER A 4 -29.77 -0.88 6.49
C SER A 4 -28.28 -0.75 6.77
N LEU A 5 -27.73 -1.64 7.61
CA LEU A 5 -26.31 -1.66 7.93
C LEU A 5 -25.47 -1.64 6.62
N PRO A 6 -24.37 -0.88 6.56
CA PRO A 6 -23.54 -0.81 5.37
C PRO A 6 -23.10 -2.22 4.94
N LYS A 7 -23.42 -2.58 3.70
CA LYS A 7 -23.07 -3.88 3.13
C LYS A 7 -21.66 -3.83 2.55
N TYR A 8 -20.85 -4.84 2.86
CA TYR A 8 -19.48 -4.98 2.35
C TYR A 8 -19.34 -6.27 1.56
N ILE A 9 -18.51 -6.23 0.52
CA ILE A 9 -18.16 -7.38 -0.31
C ILE A 9 -16.67 -7.68 -0.09
N THR A 10 -16.37 -8.95 0.17
CA THR A 10 -15.01 -9.48 0.08
C THR A 10 -14.81 -10.06 -1.30
N LEU A 11 -13.75 -9.64 -1.98
CA LEU A 11 -13.41 -10.17 -3.29
C LEU A 11 -12.84 -11.58 -3.16
N THR A 12 -13.22 -12.43 -4.12
CA THR A 12 -12.78 -13.83 -4.25
C THR A 12 -12.45 -14.12 -5.70
N GLU A 13 -11.84 -15.26 -5.99
CA GLU A 13 -11.62 -15.72 -7.37
C GLU A 13 -12.92 -15.78 -8.17
N ASP A 14 -14.03 -16.17 -7.55
CA ASP A 14 -15.34 -16.31 -8.21
C ASP A 14 -16.02 -14.99 -8.60
N ASN A 15 -15.74 -13.91 -7.85
CA ASN A 15 -16.45 -12.64 -8.01
C ASN A 15 -15.57 -11.52 -8.59
N ILE A 16 -14.25 -11.60 -8.49
CA ILE A 16 -13.33 -10.50 -8.83
C ILE A 16 -13.50 -9.98 -10.26
N ASP A 17 -13.86 -10.84 -11.22
CA ASP A 17 -14.06 -10.44 -12.61
C ASP A 17 -15.30 -9.56 -12.80
N LYS A 18 -16.37 -9.87 -12.04
CA LYS A 18 -17.64 -9.13 -12.07
C LYS A 18 -17.61 -7.89 -11.18
N GLU A 19 -16.80 -7.95 -10.12
CA GLU A 19 -16.69 -6.90 -9.14
C GLU A 19 -15.69 -5.81 -9.53
N HIS A 20 -15.87 -4.62 -8.95
CA HIS A 20 -14.90 -3.56 -9.10
C HIS A 20 -13.86 -3.51 -8.00
N ILE A 21 -12.61 -3.18 -8.37
CA ILE A 21 -11.57 -2.76 -7.42
C ILE A 21 -11.60 -1.23 -7.38
N CYS A 22 -11.96 -0.66 -6.24
CA CYS A 22 -12.40 0.74 -6.14
C CYS A 22 -11.39 1.82 -6.60
N CYS A 23 -10.11 1.48 -6.77
CA CYS A 23 -9.06 2.49 -6.89
C CYS A 23 -9.12 3.25 -8.22
N ALA A 24 -9.34 2.59 -9.37
CA ALA A 24 -9.20 3.23 -10.70
C ALA A 24 -10.31 2.90 -11.73
N PHE A 25 -11.45 2.35 -11.30
CA PHE A 25 -12.53 1.91 -12.21
C PHE A 25 -13.13 3.01 -13.11
N SER A 26 -12.83 4.28 -12.86
CA SER A 26 -13.34 5.41 -13.64
C SER A 26 -12.29 6.03 -14.58
N ASP A 27 -11.01 5.64 -14.46
CA ASP A 27 -9.93 6.23 -15.25
C ASP A 27 -9.53 5.29 -16.40
N LYS A 28 -9.93 5.65 -17.62
CA LYS A 28 -9.63 4.87 -18.83
C LYS A 28 -8.13 4.71 -19.07
N LYS A 29 -7.29 5.63 -18.58
CA LYS A 29 -5.83 5.57 -18.71
C LYS A 29 -5.22 4.41 -17.92
N CYS A 30 -5.94 3.94 -16.89
CA CYS A 30 -5.46 2.91 -15.98
C CYS A 30 -6.14 1.55 -16.21
N LEU A 31 -6.75 1.33 -17.39
CA LEU A 31 -7.45 0.07 -17.69
C LEU A 31 -6.52 -1.15 -17.59
N GLU A 32 -5.34 -1.07 -18.19
CA GLU A 32 -4.34 -2.15 -18.13
C GLU A 32 -3.84 -2.39 -16.70
N GLY A 33 -3.61 -1.32 -15.94
CA GLY A 33 -3.22 -1.40 -14.54
C GLY A 33 -4.34 -1.97 -13.65
N TYR A 34 -5.60 -1.73 -14.00
CA TYR A 34 -6.76 -2.29 -13.35
C TYR A 34 -6.83 -3.81 -13.52
N GLU A 35 -6.70 -4.30 -14.76
CA GLU A 35 -6.63 -5.75 -15.04
C GLU A 35 -5.39 -6.39 -14.40
N SER A 36 -4.24 -5.72 -14.49
CA SER A 36 -3.00 -6.18 -13.84
C SER A 36 -3.14 -6.34 -12.32
N LYS A 37 -3.88 -5.43 -11.66
CA LYS A 37 -4.18 -5.56 -10.23
C LYS A 37 -5.16 -6.70 -9.94
N LYS A 38 -6.17 -6.93 -10.80
CA LYS A 38 -7.07 -8.08 -10.64
C LYS A 38 -6.33 -9.40 -10.76
N GLU A 39 -5.48 -9.54 -11.77
CA GLU A 39 -4.64 -10.73 -11.96
C GLU A 39 -3.64 -10.93 -10.81
N TRP A 40 -3.09 -9.83 -10.27
CA TRP A 40 -2.28 -9.91 -9.06
C TRP A 40 -3.09 -10.40 -7.85
N LEU A 41 -4.28 -9.84 -7.61
CA LEU A 41 -5.16 -10.25 -6.50
C LEU A 41 -5.55 -11.73 -6.59
N LYS A 42 -5.91 -12.22 -7.79
CA LYS A 42 -6.24 -13.65 -8.02
C LYS A 42 -5.14 -14.58 -7.51
N LYS A 43 -3.87 -14.25 -7.79
CA LYS A 43 -2.72 -15.04 -7.33
C LYS A 43 -2.52 -14.98 -5.82
N GLU A 44 -2.81 -13.85 -5.20
CA GLU A 44 -2.57 -13.63 -3.77
C GLU A 44 -3.71 -14.14 -2.87
N PHE A 45 -4.91 -14.39 -3.40
CA PHE A 45 -6.00 -14.97 -2.62
C PHE A 45 -5.61 -16.33 -2.02
N ALA A 46 -4.88 -17.16 -2.77
CA ALA A 46 -4.34 -18.44 -2.26
C ALA A 46 -3.34 -18.26 -1.10
N ASN A 47 -2.73 -17.09 -0.95
CA ASN A 47 -1.84 -16.74 0.16
C ASN A 47 -2.59 -16.13 1.37
N GLY A 48 -3.93 -16.12 1.33
CA GLY A 48 -4.77 -15.53 2.38
C GLY A 48 -4.92 -14.01 2.25
N TYR A 49 -4.68 -13.44 1.07
CA TYR A 49 -4.94 -12.02 0.84
C TYR A 49 -6.44 -11.75 0.85
N VAL A 50 -6.86 -10.70 1.55
CA VAL A 50 -8.25 -10.28 1.64
C VAL A 50 -8.38 -8.87 1.12
N PHE A 51 -9.26 -8.67 0.13
CA PHE A 51 -9.70 -7.36 -0.31
C PHE A 51 -11.18 -7.20 0.05
N ARG A 52 -11.50 -6.30 0.98
CA ARG A 52 -12.88 -6.03 1.40
C ARG A 52 -13.26 -4.59 1.12
N ARG A 53 -14.37 -4.38 0.43
CA ARG A 53 -14.87 -3.04 0.04
C ARG A 53 -16.33 -2.83 0.41
N LEU A 54 -16.74 -1.56 0.49
CA LEU A 54 -18.15 -1.20 0.55
C LEU A 54 -18.86 -1.65 -0.73
N ASP A 55 -20.09 -2.16 -0.63
CA ASP A 55 -20.98 -2.52 -1.74
C ASP A 55 -21.56 -1.27 -2.44
N ALA A 56 -20.64 -0.45 -2.97
CA ALA A 56 -20.92 0.75 -3.72
C ALA A 56 -19.70 1.09 -4.59
N ARG A 57 -19.91 1.89 -5.65
CA ARG A 57 -18.83 2.46 -6.47
C ARG A 57 -18.09 3.56 -5.71
N ALA A 58 -17.38 3.16 -4.66
CA ALA A 58 -16.79 4.03 -3.67
C ALA A 58 -15.35 3.62 -3.37
N LYS A 59 -14.50 4.61 -3.13
CA LYS A 59 -13.14 4.42 -2.61
C LYS A 59 -13.19 4.20 -1.09
N VAL A 60 -13.76 3.04 -0.71
CA VAL A 60 -13.97 2.58 0.68
C VAL A 60 -13.62 1.09 0.75
N PHE A 61 -12.44 0.75 1.28
CA PHE A 61 -11.93 -0.62 1.30
C PHE A 61 -10.75 -0.80 2.26
N ILE A 62 -10.46 -2.06 2.56
CA ILE A 62 -9.26 -2.51 3.28
C ILE A 62 -8.68 -3.75 2.60
N GLU A 63 -7.35 -3.82 2.55
CA GLU A 63 -6.57 -4.94 2.04
C GLU A 63 -5.59 -5.42 3.12
N TYR A 64 -5.58 -6.72 3.38
CA TYR A 64 -4.67 -7.32 4.34
C TYR A 64 -4.34 -8.77 3.99
N VAL A 65 -3.29 -9.33 4.61
CA VAL A 65 -2.78 -10.68 4.36
C VAL A 65 -1.97 -11.15 5.57
N PRO A 66 -1.76 -12.46 5.82
CA PRO A 66 -0.73 -12.89 6.77
C PRO A 66 0.61 -12.26 6.43
N ALA A 67 1.28 -11.69 7.43
CA ALA A 67 2.41 -10.81 7.19
C ALA A 67 3.61 -11.51 6.54
N GLU A 68 3.74 -12.83 6.70
CA GLU A 68 4.73 -13.67 6.01
C GLU A 68 4.56 -13.65 4.48
N TYR A 69 3.33 -13.42 4.02
CA TYR A 69 2.98 -13.31 2.60
C TYR A 69 2.85 -11.86 2.13
N ALA A 70 3.09 -10.87 3.01
CA ALA A 70 3.01 -9.48 2.63
C ALA A 70 4.12 -9.07 1.66
N TRP A 71 3.76 -8.25 0.68
CA TRP A 71 4.68 -7.64 -0.27
C TRP A 71 5.34 -6.40 0.34
N LEU A 72 5.91 -6.54 1.53
CA LEU A 72 6.54 -5.47 2.29
C LEU A 72 7.82 -6.02 2.97
N PRO A 73 8.90 -5.23 3.06
CA PRO A 73 10.13 -5.61 3.75
C PRO A 73 9.96 -5.50 5.28
N VAL A 74 9.07 -6.31 5.83
CA VAL A 74 8.73 -6.38 7.25
C VAL A 74 8.68 -7.84 7.67
N THR A 75 9.32 -8.16 8.79
CA THR A 75 9.18 -9.45 9.45
C THR A 75 8.22 -9.31 10.62
N ALA A 76 7.09 -10.02 10.57
CA ALA A 76 6.04 -9.94 11.58
C ALA A 76 5.33 -11.31 11.75
N PRO A 77 6.00 -12.30 12.37
CA PRO A 77 5.48 -13.67 12.43
C PRO A 77 4.17 -13.74 13.20
N ASN A 78 3.18 -14.41 12.61
CA ASN A 78 1.82 -14.61 13.10
C ASN A 78 0.99 -13.31 13.24
N TYR A 79 1.29 -12.27 12.47
CA TYR A 79 0.46 -11.06 12.38
C TYR A 79 -0.31 -11.01 11.05
N LEU A 80 -1.38 -10.21 10.98
CA LEU A 80 -1.92 -9.75 9.70
C LEU A 80 -1.34 -8.38 9.33
N MET A 81 -0.86 -8.24 8.10
CA MET A 81 -0.37 -7.00 7.54
C MET A 81 -1.49 -6.26 6.81
N ILE A 82 -1.85 -5.06 7.26
CA ILE A 82 -2.73 -4.15 6.52
C ILE A 82 -1.89 -3.45 5.44
N ASN A 83 -2.15 -3.80 4.18
CA ASN A 83 -1.41 -3.31 3.02
C ASN A 83 -1.99 -2.00 2.46
N CYS A 84 -3.31 -1.87 2.45
CA CYS A 84 -3.99 -0.69 1.92
C CYS A 84 -5.29 -0.47 2.66
N PHE A 85 -5.55 0.76 3.08
CA PHE A 85 -6.77 1.12 3.80
C PHE A 85 -7.21 2.52 3.42
N TRP A 86 -8.44 2.64 2.91
CA TRP A 86 -8.90 3.89 2.34
C TRP A 86 -10.39 4.12 2.55
N VAL A 87 -10.73 5.33 2.98
CA VAL A 87 -12.10 5.85 3.03
C VAL A 87 -12.06 7.28 2.52
N SER A 88 -12.85 7.62 1.50
CA SER A 88 -12.81 8.95 0.89
C SER A 88 -14.12 9.48 0.37
N GLY A 89 -14.12 10.79 0.03
CA GLY A 89 -15.28 11.51 -0.45
C GLY A 89 -16.38 11.61 0.61
N GLN A 90 -17.62 11.52 0.15
CA GLN A 90 -18.83 11.58 0.98
C GLN A 90 -18.86 10.54 2.11
N TYR A 91 -18.14 9.43 1.98
CA TYR A 91 -18.13 8.33 2.94
C TYR A 91 -17.25 8.58 4.18
N LYS A 92 -16.48 9.67 4.23
CA LYS A 92 -15.72 10.04 5.42
C LYS A 92 -16.66 10.44 6.55
N GLY A 93 -16.29 10.13 7.79
CA GLY A 93 -17.08 10.47 8.99
C GLY A 93 -18.31 9.58 9.22
N GLN A 94 -18.56 8.58 8.37
CA GLN A 94 -19.73 7.68 8.48
C GLN A 94 -19.41 6.33 9.15
N GLY A 95 -18.29 6.23 9.88
CA GLY A 95 -17.92 4.99 10.60
C GLY A 95 -17.33 3.86 9.73
N HIS A 96 -17.25 4.00 8.40
CA HIS A 96 -16.69 2.96 7.52
C HIS A 96 -15.28 2.53 7.88
N GLY A 97 -14.41 3.48 8.24
CA GLY A 97 -13.02 3.17 8.61
C GLY A 97 -12.95 2.28 9.85
N TYR A 98 -13.76 2.59 10.86
CA TYR A 98 -13.88 1.79 12.07
C TYR A 98 -14.41 0.38 11.76
N ASN A 99 -15.49 0.28 11.00
CA ASN A 99 -16.11 -1.00 10.64
C ASN A 99 -15.16 -1.91 9.85
N LEU A 100 -14.40 -1.35 8.90
CA LEU A 100 -13.37 -2.10 8.16
C LEU A 100 -12.25 -2.57 9.08
N LEU A 101 -11.76 -1.72 9.99
CA LEU A 101 -10.72 -2.12 10.94
C LEU A 101 -11.22 -3.21 11.91
N GLN A 102 -12.43 -3.08 12.46
CA GLN A 102 -13.03 -4.10 13.33
C GLN A 102 -13.14 -5.46 12.63
N PHE A 103 -13.52 -5.48 11.35
CA PHE A 103 -13.55 -6.70 10.56
C PHE A 103 -12.19 -7.41 10.54
N VAL A 104 -11.09 -6.67 10.30
CA VAL A 104 -9.73 -7.26 10.30
C VAL A 104 -9.31 -7.72 11.69
N ILE A 105 -9.68 -6.99 12.75
CA ILE A 105 -9.41 -7.39 14.15
C ILE A 105 -10.11 -8.71 14.48
N GLU A 106 -11.40 -8.84 14.14
CA GLU A 106 -12.16 -10.06 14.36
C GLU A 106 -11.61 -11.24 13.55
N ASP A 107 -11.23 -11.00 12.29
CA ASP A 107 -10.63 -12.03 11.44
C ASP A 107 -9.27 -12.49 11.97
N ALA A 108 -8.41 -11.56 12.39
CA ALA A 108 -7.14 -11.87 13.05
C ALA A 108 -7.35 -12.72 14.32
N LYS A 109 -8.35 -12.39 15.14
CA LYS A 109 -8.69 -13.18 16.34
C LYS A 109 -9.19 -14.58 15.98
N LYS A 110 -10.05 -14.72 14.98
CA LYS A 110 -10.53 -16.02 14.48
C LYS A 110 -9.38 -16.90 13.98
N GLN A 111 -8.40 -16.29 13.33
CA GLN A 111 -7.19 -16.94 12.84
C GLN A 111 -6.11 -17.11 13.92
N GLN A 112 -6.38 -16.74 15.19
CA GLN A 112 -5.44 -16.83 16.31
C GLN A 112 -4.10 -16.10 16.03
N LYS A 113 -4.19 -14.96 15.34
CA LYS A 113 -3.05 -14.09 15.05
C LYS A 113 -2.67 -13.27 16.28
N ASN A 114 -1.40 -12.91 16.37
CA ASN A 114 -0.83 -12.09 17.45
C ASN A 114 -1.29 -10.63 17.40
N GLY A 115 -1.84 -10.19 16.27
CA GLY A 115 -2.26 -8.81 16.08
C GLY A 115 -2.25 -8.36 14.63
N LEU A 116 -2.28 -7.04 14.46
CA LEU A 116 -2.19 -6.36 13.17
C LEU A 116 -0.90 -5.55 13.07
N VAL A 117 -0.33 -5.45 11.87
CA VAL A 117 0.84 -4.62 11.57
C VAL A 117 0.58 -3.81 10.31
N THR A 118 1.13 -2.60 10.22
CA THR A 118 1.03 -1.76 9.02
C THR A 118 2.18 -0.76 8.92
N VAL A 119 2.55 -0.42 7.68
CA VAL A 119 3.54 0.60 7.37
C VAL A 119 2.83 1.92 7.08
N VAL A 120 3.26 2.98 7.75
CA VAL A 120 2.72 4.34 7.58
C VAL A 120 3.85 5.36 7.42
N GLY A 121 3.51 6.61 7.13
CA GLY A 121 4.46 7.72 7.20
C GLY A 121 4.60 8.25 8.63
N THR A 122 5.79 8.72 9.00
CA THR A 122 6.00 9.50 10.24
C THR A 122 5.21 10.83 10.22
N LYS A 123 4.91 11.31 9.00
CA LYS A 123 4.01 12.40 8.69
C LYS A 123 2.94 11.90 7.71
N LYS A 124 1.93 12.74 7.44
CA LYS A 124 0.89 12.40 6.46
C LYS A 124 1.49 12.36 5.05
N ASN A 125 1.79 11.17 4.57
CA ASN A 125 2.19 10.92 3.18
C ASN A 125 0.95 10.76 2.29
N HIS A 126 1.04 11.23 1.05
CA HIS A 126 -0.02 11.01 0.07
C HIS A 126 -0.20 9.50 -0.15
N PHE A 127 -1.46 9.08 -0.25
CA PHE A 127 -1.86 7.70 -0.55
C PHE A 127 -1.42 6.64 0.49
N MET A 128 -1.03 7.05 1.70
CA MET A 128 -0.83 6.16 2.85
C MET A 128 -1.95 6.30 3.88
N SER A 129 -2.13 5.27 4.70
CA SER A 129 -3.08 5.27 5.82
C SER A 129 -2.77 6.42 6.79
N ASP A 130 -3.81 6.96 7.43
CA ASP A 130 -3.65 8.06 8.39
C ASP A 130 -3.06 7.54 9.72
N THR A 131 -1.78 7.85 9.94
CA THR A 131 -1.01 7.47 11.13
C THR A 131 -1.72 7.90 12.43
N LYS A 132 -2.23 9.13 12.49
CA LYS A 132 -2.88 9.64 13.71
C LYS A 132 -4.15 8.88 14.00
N TRP A 133 -4.94 8.60 12.96
CA TRP A 133 -6.16 7.82 13.09
C TRP A 133 -5.86 6.40 13.60
N LEU A 134 -4.85 5.71 13.05
CA LEU A 134 -4.49 4.36 13.50
C LEU A 134 -4.01 4.33 14.95
N LEU A 135 -3.17 5.29 15.36
CA LEU A 135 -2.72 5.40 16.76
C LEU A 135 -3.89 5.60 17.74
N GLN A 136 -4.89 6.40 17.38
CA GLN A 136 -6.11 6.58 18.17
C GLN A 136 -6.94 5.30 18.29
N HIS A 137 -6.78 4.35 17.35
CA HIS A 137 -7.52 3.09 17.30
C HIS A 137 -6.69 1.92 17.83
N GLY A 138 -5.70 2.18 18.70
CA GLY A 138 -5.01 1.13 19.46
C GLY A 138 -3.73 0.59 18.82
N PHE A 139 -3.31 1.13 17.68
CA PHE A 139 -1.96 0.87 17.17
C PHE A 139 -0.91 1.63 17.99
N LYS A 140 0.28 1.06 18.08
CA LYS A 140 1.48 1.67 18.67
C LYS A 140 2.60 1.67 17.65
N GLU A 141 3.37 2.74 17.63
CA GLU A 141 4.57 2.84 16.81
C GLU A 141 5.72 2.09 17.49
N ILE A 142 6.35 1.17 16.76
CA ILE A 142 7.44 0.32 17.29
C ILE A 142 8.77 0.55 16.60
N GLU A 143 8.77 1.13 15.40
CA GLU A 143 9.98 1.40 14.66
C GLU A 143 9.82 2.59 13.71
N LYS A 144 10.89 3.36 13.51
CA LYS A 144 10.98 4.47 12.55
C LYS A 144 12.18 4.28 11.64
N LEU A 145 12.00 4.60 10.37
CA LEU A 145 13.07 4.69 9.38
C LEU A 145 13.47 6.14 9.12
N PRO A 146 14.74 6.40 8.78
CA PRO A 146 15.26 7.76 8.55
C PRO A 146 14.59 8.46 7.36
N ASN A 147 14.04 7.71 6.41
CA ASN A 147 13.32 8.20 5.24
C ASN A 147 11.82 8.46 5.49
N GLY A 148 11.39 8.52 6.76
CA GLY A 148 10.06 9.02 7.11
C GLY A 148 8.94 7.98 7.07
N PHE A 149 9.28 6.71 7.26
CA PHE A 149 8.31 5.63 7.46
C PHE A 149 8.30 5.16 8.91
N SER A 150 7.15 4.66 9.35
CA SER A 150 6.95 4.07 10.67
C SER A 150 6.27 2.72 10.54
N LEU A 151 6.65 1.79 11.42
CA LEU A 151 5.96 0.51 11.61
C LEU A 151 5.02 0.64 12.80
N LEU A 152 3.74 0.38 12.57
CA LEU A 152 2.73 0.34 13.61
C LEU A 152 2.27 -1.09 13.88
N VAL A 153 2.01 -1.40 15.14
CA VAL A 153 1.47 -2.69 15.58
C VAL A 153 0.28 -2.52 16.52
N MET A 154 -0.69 -3.41 16.40
CA MET A 154 -1.75 -3.63 17.38
C MET A 154 -1.62 -5.07 17.86
N SER A 155 -0.98 -5.29 19.01
CA SER A 155 -0.81 -6.63 19.59
C SER A 155 -2.02 -7.05 20.42
N PHE A 156 -2.41 -8.31 20.33
CA PHE A 156 -3.48 -8.91 21.14
C PHE A 156 -2.96 -9.68 22.36
N HIS A 157 -1.66 -10.00 22.38
CA HIS A 157 -1.00 -10.72 23.47
C HIS A 157 0.30 -10.03 23.87
N GLU A 158 0.61 -10.03 25.17
CA GLU A 158 1.76 -9.32 25.75
C GLU A 158 3.12 -9.92 25.33
N ASN A 159 3.20 -11.23 25.09
CA ASN A 159 4.46 -11.95 24.81
C ASN A 159 4.62 -12.32 23.33
N SER A 160 3.98 -11.58 22.42
CA SER A 160 4.12 -11.83 20.98
C SER A 160 5.48 -11.36 20.47
N ALA A 161 6.03 -12.06 19.47
CA ALA A 161 7.23 -11.60 18.77
C ALA A 161 7.03 -10.20 18.19
N VAL A 162 7.97 -9.29 18.45
CA VAL A 162 7.86 -7.89 18.04
C VAL A 162 8.15 -7.77 16.53
N PRO A 163 7.23 -7.24 15.71
CA PRO A 163 7.48 -6.97 14.30
C PRO A 163 8.62 -5.96 14.09
N TYR A 164 9.34 -6.06 12.97
CA TYR A 164 10.40 -5.11 12.63
C TYR A 164 10.55 -4.97 11.11
N PHE A 165 11.09 -3.83 10.67
CA PHE A 165 11.50 -3.66 9.28
C PHE A 165 12.70 -4.55 8.97
N ASN A 166 12.78 -5.11 7.76
CA ASN A 166 13.95 -5.86 7.33
C ASN A 166 15.17 -4.93 7.12
N ASP A 167 16.39 -5.49 7.12
CA ASP A 167 17.62 -4.69 7.04
C ASP A 167 17.75 -3.87 5.75
N CYS A 168 17.18 -4.36 4.65
CA CYS A 168 17.21 -3.70 3.34
C CYS A 168 16.63 -2.28 3.33
N VAL A 169 15.75 -1.91 4.27
CA VAL A 169 15.15 -0.57 4.34
C VAL A 169 15.76 0.34 5.40
N LYS A 170 16.64 -0.17 6.27
CA LYS A 170 17.14 0.56 7.45
C LYS A 170 17.94 1.80 7.08
N SER A 171 18.68 1.75 5.97
CA SER A 171 19.45 2.89 5.47
C SER A 171 18.56 4.05 5.01
N GLY A 172 17.31 3.76 4.59
CA GLY A 172 16.42 4.71 3.93
C GLY A 172 16.85 5.11 2.52
N GLU A 173 17.82 4.40 1.93
CA GLU A 173 18.40 4.71 0.63
C GLU A 173 18.34 3.50 -0.31
N CYS A 174 18.21 3.77 -1.61
CA CYS A 174 18.35 2.72 -2.62
C CYS A 174 19.82 2.57 -3.08
N PRO A 175 20.22 1.39 -3.60
CA PRO A 175 21.60 1.13 -4.04
C PRO A 175 22.05 2.02 -5.20
N ASP A 176 21.14 2.34 -6.12
CA ASP A 176 21.40 3.16 -7.30
C ASP A 176 21.54 4.65 -6.92
N LYS A 177 22.73 5.22 -7.17
CA LYS A 177 23.08 6.60 -6.77
C LYS A 177 23.09 7.62 -7.90
N LEU A 178 22.74 7.22 -9.13
CA LEU A 178 22.74 8.10 -10.29
C LEU A 178 21.31 8.31 -10.82
N GLY A 179 20.86 9.56 -10.80
CA GLY A 179 19.59 9.96 -11.38
C GLY A 179 18.39 9.47 -10.56
N ILE A 180 17.29 9.20 -11.26
CA ILE A 180 16.01 8.80 -10.68
C ILE A 180 15.87 7.29 -10.67
N VAL A 181 15.41 6.73 -9.55
CA VAL A 181 14.99 5.33 -9.48
C VAL A 181 13.56 5.23 -8.99
N ALA A 182 12.71 4.55 -9.77
CA ALA A 182 11.31 4.29 -9.42
C ALA A 182 11.11 2.80 -9.12
N TYR A 183 10.65 2.48 -7.92
CA TYR A 183 10.17 1.13 -7.57
C TYR A 183 8.65 1.13 -7.62
N TYR A 184 8.04 0.13 -8.25
CA TYR A 184 6.58 0.02 -8.28
C TYR A 184 6.09 -1.43 -8.40
N SER A 185 4.81 -1.66 -8.09
CA SER A 185 4.16 -2.97 -8.31
C SER A 185 2.73 -2.79 -8.82
N ASN A 186 2.14 -3.90 -9.28
CA ASN A 186 0.73 -3.96 -9.72
C ASN A 186 -0.27 -3.93 -8.55
N ARG A 187 0.19 -3.74 -7.30
CA ARG A 187 -0.68 -3.63 -6.11
C ARG A 187 -1.57 -2.38 -6.13
N CYS A 188 -1.25 -1.41 -6.98
CA CYS A 188 -2.09 -0.25 -7.26
C CYS A 188 -2.32 -0.14 -8.77
N PRO A 189 -3.56 0.07 -9.24
CA PRO A 189 -3.85 0.07 -10.66
C PRO A 189 -3.35 1.31 -11.40
N TYR A 190 -2.86 2.32 -10.68
CA TYR A 190 -2.36 3.57 -11.26
C TYR A 190 -0.88 3.50 -11.66
N THR A 191 -0.10 2.61 -11.04
CA THR A 191 1.36 2.70 -11.05
C THR A 191 1.94 2.52 -12.45
N ASP A 192 1.42 1.55 -13.22
CA ASP A 192 1.99 1.23 -14.53
C ASP A 192 1.87 2.38 -15.53
N TYR A 193 0.67 2.96 -15.67
CA TYR A 193 0.45 4.12 -16.55
C TYR A 193 1.34 5.31 -16.17
N TYR A 194 1.42 5.67 -14.89
CA TYR A 194 2.21 6.82 -14.47
C TYR A 194 3.71 6.58 -14.57
N VAL A 195 4.20 5.38 -14.25
CA VAL A 195 5.64 5.07 -14.27
C VAL A 195 6.12 4.80 -15.69
N ASN A 196 5.47 3.91 -16.45
CA ASN A 196 5.90 3.55 -17.80
C ASN A 196 5.43 4.53 -18.87
N GLY A 197 4.29 5.18 -18.68
CA GLY A 197 3.81 6.22 -19.59
C GLY A 197 4.45 7.57 -19.28
N VAL A 198 4.15 8.14 -18.12
CA VAL A 198 4.43 9.57 -17.88
C VAL A 198 5.85 9.82 -17.37
N LEU A 199 6.31 9.10 -16.35
CA LEU A 199 7.62 9.32 -15.74
C LEU A 199 8.78 9.08 -16.73
N ARG A 200 8.66 8.07 -17.60
CA ARG A 200 9.66 7.79 -18.65
C ARG A 200 9.78 8.95 -19.63
N VAL A 201 8.65 9.49 -20.11
CA VAL A 201 8.64 10.63 -21.03
C VAL A 201 9.25 11.86 -20.36
N LEU A 202 8.79 12.19 -19.15
CA LEU A 202 9.32 13.34 -18.40
C LEU A 202 10.83 13.24 -18.17
N ALA A 203 11.34 12.05 -17.83
CA ALA A 203 12.77 11.86 -17.64
C ALA A 203 13.59 12.02 -18.94
N GLN A 204 13.05 11.54 -20.06
CA GLN A 204 13.67 11.68 -21.39
C GLN A 204 13.73 13.15 -21.84
N GLU A 205 12.65 13.91 -21.66
CA GLU A 205 12.56 15.32 -22.11
C GLU A 205 13.65 16.22 -21.51
N ILE A 206 14.13 15.89 -20.31
CA ILE A 206 15.18 16.66 -19.61
C ILE A 206 16.51 15.92 -19.50
N ASN A 207 16.65 14.78 -20.19
CA ASN A 207 17.86 13.95 -20.20
C ASN A 207 18.36 13.52 -18.80
N ILE A 208 17.46 13.19 -17.88
CA ILE A 208 17.84 12.63 -16.57
C ILE A 208 17.85 11.10 -16.62
N PRO A 209 18.91 10.42 -16.12
CA PRO A 209 18.90 8.97 -16.03
C PRO A 209 17.74 8.47 -15.17
N LEU A 210 16.96 7.53 -15.71
CA LEU A 210 15.84 6.90 -15.03
C LEU A 210 16.00 5.38 -15.04
N LYS A 211 16.01 4.77 -13.85
CA LYS A 211 15.88 3.33 -13.67
C LYS A 211 14.49 3.01 -13.12
N VAL A 212 13.77 2.12 -13.80
CA VAL A 212 12.46 1.63 -13.36
C VAL A 212 12.61 0.19 -12.92
N ILE A 213 12.19 -0.11 -11.69
CA ILE A 213 12.24 -1.44 -11.08
C ILE A 213 10.81 -1.86 -10.73
N LYS A 214 10.27 -2.78 -11.53
CA LYS A 214 8.99 -3.41 -11.22
C LYS A 214 9.22 -4.54 -10.22
N LEU A 215 8.52 -4.51 -9.10
CA LEU A 215 8.47 -5.60 -8.13
C LEU A 215 7.40 -6.58 -8.61
N GLU A 216 7.83 -7.73 -9.12
CA GLU A 216 6.99 -8.76 -9.74
C GLU A 216 6.75 -9.95 -8.82
N THR A 217 7.57 -10.10 -7.78
CA THR A 217 7.42 -11.18 -6.79
C THR A 217 7.37 -10.64 -5.36
N ARG A 218 6.76 -11.41 -4.47
CA ARG A 218 6.78 -11.15 -3.03
C ARG A 218 8.20 -11.02 -2.49
N GLU A 219 9.11 -11.90 -2.92
CA GLU A 219 10.50 -11.90 -2.48
C GLU A 219 11.22 -10.60 -2.87
N GLN A 220 11.01 -10.10 -4.09
CA GLN A 220 11.55 -8.79 -4.50
C GLN A 220 10.98 -7.67 -3.64
N ALA A 221 9.69 -7.70 -3.31
CA ALA A 221 9.08 -6.70 -2.45
C ALA A 221 9.58 -6.78 -0.99
N GLN A 222 9.84 -7.97 -0.46
CA GLN A 222 10.38 -8.19 0.89
C GLN A 222 11.86 -7.82 1.03
N ASN A 223 12.59 -7.77 -0.08
CA ASN A 223 14.00 -7.36 -0.15
C ASN A 223 14.20 -5.95 -0.76
N SER A 224 13.11 -5.23 -1.01
CA SER A 224 13.13 -3.89 -1.59
C SER A 224 13.76 -2.88 -0.62
N PRO A 225 14.56 -1.89 -1.10
CA PRO A 225 15.19 -0.88 -0.25
C PRO A 225 14.21 0.18 0.29
N THR A 226 12.91 0.01 0.05
CA THR A 226 11.85 0.86 0.55
C THR A 226 10.68 0.03 1.06
N PRO A 227 10.04 0.43 2.18
CA PRO A 227 8.81 -0.19 2.62
C PRO A 227 7.59 0.29 1.80
N ALA A 228 7.74 1.27 0.91
CA ALA A 228 6.68 1.72 0.01
C ALA A 228 6.74 0.99 -1.35
N THR A 229 6.38 -0.29 -1.35
CA THR A 229 6.51 -1.18 -2.53
C THR A 229 5.35 -1.07 -3.54
N ILE A 230 4.37 -0.18 -3.30
CA ILE A 230 3.38 0.19 -4.32
C ILE A 230 4.02 1.13 -5.34
N PHE A 231 4.58 2.23 -4.85
CA PHE A 231 5.35 3.20 -5.61
C PHE A 231 6.29 3.93 -4.66
N SER A 232 7.54 4.09 -5.07
CA SER A 232 8.47 5.03 -4.46
C SER A 232 9.43 5.56 -5.50
N LEU A 233 9.81 6.82 -5.32
CA LEU A 233 10.79 7.51 -6.14
C LEU A 233 12.00 7.85 -5.28
N PHE A 234 13.18 7.64 -5.86
CA PHE A 234 14.48 8.02 -5.32
C PHE A 234 15.19 8.94 -6.30
N TYR A 235 16.01 9.84 -5.77
CA TYR A 235 16.93 10.67 -6.55
C TYR A 235 18.32 10.61 -5.93
N ASN A 236 19.31 10.20 -6.73
CA ASN A 236 20.69 9.96 -6.30
C ASN A 236 20.79 9.12 -5.01
N GLY A 237 20.03 8.03 -4.95
CA GLY A 237 19.99 7.13 -3.80
C GLY A 237 19.10 7.57 -2.64
N LYS A 238 18.67 8.83 -2.57
CA LYS A 238 17.85 9.35 -1.47
C LYS A 238 16.36 9.20 -1.77
N PHE A 239 15.59 8.79 -0.77
CA PHE A 239 14.13 8.71 -0.89
C PHE A 239 13.53 10.10 -1.13
N VAL A 240 12.62 10.18 -2.09
CA VAL A 240 11.94 11.42 -2.47
C VAL A 240 10.47 11.37 -2.03
N THR A 241 9.71 10.40 -2.54
CA THR A 241 8.25 10.40 -2.35
C THR A 241 7.60 9.06 -2.67
N THR A 242 6.40 8.84 -2.11
CA THR A 242 5.43 7.82 -2.51
C THR A 242 4.27 8.40 -3.34
N ASP A 243 4.29 9.71 -3.60
CA ASP A 243 3.23 10.43 -4.30
C ASP A 243 3.36 10.24 -5.81
N LEU A 244 2.51 9.39 -6.40
CA LEU A 244 2.46 9.16 -7.85
C LEU A 244 2.25 10.44 -8.68
N SER A 245 1.66 11.49 -8.10
CA SER A 245 1.50 12.76 -8.82
C SER A 245 2.82 13.48 -9.08
N ILE A 246 3.95 12.98 -8.56
CA ILE A 246 5.29 13.37 -9.05
C ILE A 246 5.45 13.13 -10.55
N CYS A 247 4.69 12.19 -11.12
CA CYS A 247 4.61 11.94 -12.56
C CYS A 247 3.70 12.97 -13.26
N THR A 248 3.64 14.21 -12.77
CA THR A 248 3.04 15.35 -13.46
C THR A 248 4.15 16.35 -13.72
N GLU A 249 4.15 16.97 -14.89
CA GLU A 249 5.22 17.91 -15.31
C GLU A 249 5.51 18.96 -14.22
N SER A 250 4.47 19.60 -13.69
CA SER A 250 4.61 20.64 -12.66
C SER A 250 5.29 20.19 -11.37
N LYS A 251 5.07 18.94 -10.93
CA LYS A 251 5.70 18.38 -9.72
C LYS A 251 7.08 17.83 -10.05
N PHE A 252 7.22 17.18 -11.20
CA PHE A 252 8.48 16.61 -11.66
C PHE A 252 9.57 17.70 -11.81
N THR A 253 9.26 18.82 -12.44
CA THR A 253 10.22 19.93 -12.60
C THR A 253 10.64 20.55 -11.27
N LYS A 254 9.80 20.48 -10.23
CA LYS A 254 10.15 20.92 -8.87
C LYS A 254 11.07 19.95 -8.13
N LEU A 255 11.12 18.69 -8.54
CA LEU A 255 12.01 17.69 -7.92
C LEU A 255 13.49 18.01 -8.16
N LEU A 256 13.77 18.65 -9.29
CA LEU A 256 15.13 18.84 -9.82
C LEU A 256 15.69 20.24 -9.58
N LYS A 257 14.93 21.08 -8.87
CA LYS A 257 15.37 22.38 -8.35
C LYS A 257 15.73 22.23 -6.88
#